data_AF-A0A3S9MY76-F1
#
_entry.id   AF-A0A3S9MY76-F1
#
_cell.length_a   1.000
_cell.length_b   1.000
_cell.length_c   1.000
_cell.angle_alpha   90.00
_cell.angle_beta   90.00
_cell.angle_gamma   90.00
#
_symmetry.space_group_name_H-M   'P 1'
#
loop_
_entity.id
_entity.type
_entity.pdbx_description
1 polymer ?
#
loop_
_entity_poly.entity_id
_entity_poly.type
_entity_poly.pdbx_seq_one_letter_code
_entity_poly.pdbx_strand_id
1 'polypeptide(L)'
;MRKGDAFLAIVGLGARGLHALELFFITLSRKQNHNNLTAIIFESRNILGTGPAWDPWQSPVVLSNISDRALETLHGREAFKIDNVSIEEFPSYWEWLREERGSFLSDDIDTFSQRQTTGQYLKERTQSILEPLVANNLVSIVRERIIDLQKTDFDIKLTTETSKDYRVQRLILAQGRVDMKQTTENEDFADHANEHHLTFIVKPYNVNLKSILSDFKTVIIKGLGLAMIDVVHTAVRNNDQVFESKTDSIFLRYVGNHHGTLVPYSLDGLPPVPKPVGKQIDDHFDPEPHSAKEIIQQLFENIENGKVTTLDDILIPVSRLTMRVYARFNHRFADTMLSEDDGVDLLLKWYRDHEIQHPHILDTTMPVVDYMKQTCEMSHNLRAFSLDYAAGQVWRYIQIEMYRLYRHDRLSSELIREYIAVEERAKRYSFGPPIKSILQLIALADAEVLNLHFVKSPEVDLNSNGFQLKDQNVSITSKCLINAVLPKSDLSRIDDPLMKSMLDKNYIEQLSNGLGIAVNARANPLVDDQAIDNIHILGRNALGSEYGVDALLECFNSELMQVVIDEVLN
;
A
#
# COMPACT_ATOMS: atom_id res chain seq x y z
N MET A 1 -24.84 -31.18 -5.95
CA MET A 1 -24.45 -30.02 -6.79
C MET A 1 -25.04 -30.22 -8.17
N ARG A 2 -25.83 -29.26 -8.65
CA ARG A 2 -26.24 -29.19 -10.07
C ARG A 2 -25.01 -28.86 -10.90
N LYS A 3 -25.07 -29.13 -12.20
CA LYS A 3 -24.02 -28.75 -13.16
C LYS A 3 -23.89 -27.20 -13.14
N GLY A 4 -22.83 -26.67 -12.51
CA GLY A 4 -22.61 -25.23 -12.33
C GLY A 4 -22.50 -24.74 -10.88
N ASP A 5 -22.73 -25.59 -9.87
CA ASP A 5 -22.49 -25.24 -8.46
C ASP A 5 -21.03 -25.53 -8.09
N ALA A 6 -20.34 -24.59 -7.43
CA ALA A 6 -18.99 -24.78 -6.88
C ALA A 6 -19.03 -24.76 -5.35
N PHE A 7 -18.01 -25.30 -4.68
CA PHE A 7 -17.93 -25.18 -3.23
C PHE A 7 -17.55 -23.75 -2.82
N LEU A 8 -16.46 -23.24 -3.40
CA LEU A 8 -15.88 -21.93 -3.08
C LEU A 8 -15.97 -20.98 -4.27
N ALA A 9 -16.42 -19.74 -4.05
CA ALA A 9 -16.15 -18.61 -4.95
C ALA A 9 -15.03 -17.74 -4.40
N ILE A 10 -14.11 -17.31 -5.26
CA ILE A 10 -13.16 -16.23 -4.98
C ILE A 10 -13.46 -15.08 -5.96
N VAL A 11 -13.84 -13.91 -5.43
CA VAL A 11 -14.10 -12.70 -6.22
C VAL A 11 -12.90 -11.76 -6.11
N GLY A 12 -12.19 -11.60 -7.22
CA GLY A 12 -10.91 -10.91 -7.31
C GLY A 12 -9.74 -11.89 -7.17
N LEU A 13 -8.88 -11.94 -8.18
CA LEU A 13 -7.70 -12.79 -8.19
C LEU A 13 -6.42 -11.97 -8.35
N GLY A 14 -6.23 -11.01 -7.44
CA GLY A 14 -4.91 -10.40 -7.18
C GLY A 14 -4.05 -11.28 -6.27
N ALA A 15 -2.97 -10.73 -5.71
CA ALA A 15 -2.04 -11.47 -4.85
C ALA A 15 -2.73 -12.17 -3.66
N ARG A 16 -3.67 -11.49 -2.99
CA ARG A 16 -4.39 -12.04 -1.83
C ARG A 16 -5.38 -13.15 -2.22
N GLY A 17 -6.08 -13.00 -3.35
CA GLY A 17 -6.95 -14.04 -3.89
C GLY A 17 -6.17 -15.26 -4.40
N LEU A 18 -4.98 -15.04 -4.98
CA LEU A 18 -4.04 -16.11 -5.32
C LEU A 18 -3.63 -16.90 -4.08
N HIS A 19 -3.18 -16.22 -3.02
CA HIS A 19 -2.74 -16.92 -1.82
C HIS A 19 -3.88 -17.71 -1.14
N ALA A 20 -5.09 -17.16 -1.12
CA ALA A 20 -6.28 -17.89 -0.65
C ALA A 20 -6.52 -19.17 -1.46
N LEU A 21 -6.39 -19.11 -2.79
CA LEU A 21 -6.50 -20.28 -3.67
C LEU A 21 -5.39 -21.31 -3.39
N GLU A 22 -4.15 -20.86 -3.23
CA GLU A 22 -3.00 -21.73 -2.92
C GLU A 22 -3.25 -22.51 -1.63
N LEU A 23 -3.57 -21.81 -0.53
CA LEU A 23 -3.81 -22.47 0.76
C LEU A 23 -5.06 -23.34 0.73
N PHE A 24 -6.13 -22.92 0.04
CA PHE A 24 -7.33 -23.76 -0.11
C PHE A 24 -6.98 -25.15 -0.67
N PHE A 25 -6.25 -25.21 -1.79
CA PHE A 25 -5.89 -26.48 -2.42
C PHE A 25 -4.79 -27.25 -1.67
N ILE A 26 -3.82 -26.56 -1.05
CA ILE A 26 -2.81 -27.19 -0.18
C ILE A 26 -3.49 -27.85 1.02
N THR A 27 -4.38 -27.15 1.73
CA THR A 27 -5.11 -27.72 2.88
C THR A 27 -6.02 -28.86 2.43
N LEU A 28 -6.69 -28.71 1.28
CA LEU A 28 -7.55 -29.74 0.71
C LEU A 28 -6.80 -31.04 0.40
N SER A 29 -5.58 -30.93 -0.15
CA SER A 29 -4.71 -32.08 -0.47
C SER A 29 -4.36 -32.94 0.75
N ARG A 30 -4.45 -32.37 1.95
CA ARG A 30 -4.17 -33.03 3.23
C ARG A 30 -5.41 -33.67 3.86
N LYS A 31 -6.61 -33.40 3.34
CA LYS A 31 -7.88 -33.96 3.87
C LYS A 31 -8.21 -35.31 3.22
N GLN A 32 -8.65 -36.28 4.03
CA GLN A 32 -9.02 -37.63 3.56
C GLN A 32 -10.25 -37.66 2.63
N ASN A 33 -11.21 -36.74 2.81
CA ASN A 33 -12.43 -36.66 2.02
C ASN A 33 -12.58 -35.26 1.43
N HIS A 34 -12.29 -35.11 0.14
CA HIS A 34 -12.41 -33.84 -0.59
C HIS A 34 -13.19 -33.94 -1.90
N ASN A 35 -13.88 -35.06 -2.11
CA ASN A 35 -14.64 -35.30 -3.34
C ASN A 35 -15.62 -34.16 -3.63
N ASN A 36 -15.49 -33.56 -4.81
CA ASN A 36 -16.32 -32.47 -5.35
C ASN A 36 -16.13 -31.07 -4.73
N LEU A 37 -15.05 -30.83 -3.98
CA LEU A 37 -14.71 -29.49 -3.51
C LEU A 37 -13.97 -28.72 -4.62
N THR A 38 -14.74 -27.99 -5.43
CA THR A 38 -14.25 -27.17 -6.55
C THR A 38 -14.34 -25.68 -6.25
N ALA A 39 -13.54 -24.88 -6.95
CA ALA A 39 -13.57 -23.43 -6.83
C ALA A 39 -13.98 -22.75 -8.16
N ILE A 40 -14.62 -21.60 -8.03
CA ILE A 40 -14.92 -20.68 -9.13
C ILE A 40 -14.30 -19.31 -8.82
N ILE A 41 -13.62 -18.74 -9.81
CA ILE A 41 -12.92 -17.46 -9.68
C ILE A 41 -13.62 -16.44 -10.56
N PHE A 42 -13.94 -15.29 -10.00
CA PHE A 42 -14.48 -14.14 -10.73
C PHE A 42 -13.42 -13.04 -10.81
N GLU A 43 -12.93 -12.75 -12.02
CA GLU A 43 -11.90 -11.72 -12.25
C GLU A 43 -12.06 -11.13 -13.66
N SER A 44 -12.34 -9.83 -13.73
CA SER A 44 -12.58 -9.13 -15.00
C SER A 44 -11.29 -8.82 -15.76
N ARG A 45 -10.14 -8.72 -15.09
CA ARG A 45 -8.86 -8.45 -15.75
C ARG A 45 -8.31 -9.71 -16.40
N ASN A 46 -7.73 -9.58 -17.59
CA ASN A 46 -7.11 -10.71 -18.31
C ASN A 46 -5.93 -11.32 -17.54
N ILE A 47 -5.14 -10.47 -16.89
CA ILE A 47 -3.95 -10.87 -16.15
C ILE A 47 -4.34 -11.20 -14.71
N LEU A 48 -4.16 -12.46 -14.36
CA LEU A 48 -4.47 -13.02 -13.05
C LEU A 48 -3.27 -12.93 -12.11
N GLY A 49 -3.53 -12.96 -10.81
CA GLY A 49 -2.52 -13.02 -9.74
C GLY A 49 -1.93 -11.69 -9.29
N THR A 50 -2.03 -10.66 -10.13
CA THR A 50 -1.25 -9.44 -9.96
C THR A 50 -2.04 -8.29 -9.33
N GLY A 51 -3.33 -8.19 -9.65
CA GLY A 51 -4.10 -6.96 -9.38
C GLY A 51 -3.52 -5.75 -10.14
N PRO A 52 -4.19 -4.59 -10.11
CA PRO A 52 -3.76 -3.41 -10.88
C PRO A 52 -2.43 -2.83 -10.39
N ALA A 53 -2.07 -3.05 -9.12
CA ALA A 53 -0.84 -2.54 -8.52
C ALA A 53 0.43 -3.18 -9.12
N TRP A 54 0.35 -4.44 -9.54
CA TRP A 54 1.46 -5.22 -10.06
C TRP A 54 1.23 -5.64 -11.52
N ASP A 55 0.57 -4.78 -12.31
CA ASP A 55 0.39 -5.07 -13.74
C ASP A 55 1.77 -5.29 -14.40
N PRO A 56 2.01 -6.45 -15.03
CA PRO A 56 3.31 -6.78 -15.63
C PRO A 56 3.61 -5.94 -16.89
N TRP A 57 2.64 -5.16 -17.38
CA TRP A 57 2.80 -4.28 -18.53
C TRP A 57 2.74 -2.79 -18.16
N GLN A 58 2.79 -2.44 -16.87
CA GLN A 58 2.94 -1.06 -16.46
C GLN A 58 4.31 -0.50 -16.84
N SER A 59 4.45 0.83 -16.81
CA SER A 59 5.67 1.50 -17.24
C SER A 59 6.93 0.98 -16.52
N PRO A 60 8.04 0.68 -17.22
CA PRO A 60 9.27 0.15 -16.64
C PRO A 60 9.96 1.13 -15.68
N VAL A 61 9.53 2.39 -15.65
CA VAL A 61 10.12 3.43 -14.82
C VAL A 61 9.56 3.47 -13.39
N VAL A 62 8.47 2.74 -13.15
CA VAL A 62 7.78 2.68 -11.86
C VAL A 62 8.44 1.61 -10.99
N LEU A 63 9.00 2.04 -9.87
CA LEU A 63 9.70 1.16 -8.92
C LEU A 63 8.74 0.66 -7.82
N SER A 64 9.01 -0.55 -7.33
CA SER A 64 8.52 -0.98 -6.03
C SER A 64 9.05 -0.03 -4.96
N ASN A 65 8.21 0.33 -3.98
CA ASN A 65 8.68 1.00 -2.78
C ASN A 65 9.20 0.00 -1.73
N ILE A 66 9.10 -1.31 -1.97
CA ILE A 66 9.65 -2.38 -1.12
C ILE A 66 11.00 -2.79 -1.72
N SER A 67 12.06 -2.82 -0.90
CA SER A 67 13.37 -3.31 -1.35
C SER A 67 13.31 -4.81 -1.62
N ASP A 68 14.13 -5.30 -2.53
CA ASP A 68 14.17 -6.73 -2.84
C ASP A 68 14.59 -7.54 -1.60
N ARG A 69 15.45 -6.96 -0.74
CA ARG A 69 15.81 -7.52 0.58
C ARG A 69 14.60 -7.66 1.50
N ALA A 70 13.71 -6.66 1.56
CA ALA A 70 12.51 -6.74 2.38
C ALA A 70 11.51 -7.80 1.88
N LEU A 71 11.66 -8.32 0.66
CA LEU A 71 10.87 -9.43 0.13
C LEU A 71 11.47 -10.83 0.42
N GLU A 72 12.49 -10.93 1.27
CA GLU A 72 13.06 -12.21 1.71
C GLU A 72 12.02 -13.16 2.32
N THR A 73 11.01 -12.62 3.02
CA THR A 73 9.92 -13.40 3.63
C THR A 73 8.77 -13.69 2.66
N LEU A 74 8.87 -13.30 1.39
CA LEU A 74 7.93 -13.71 0.35
C LEU A 74 8.29 -15.14 -0.13
N HIS A 75 7.92 -16.11 0.70
CA HIS A 75 8.20 -17.52 0.48
C HIS A 75 7.53 -18.08 -0.78
N GLY A 76 8.15 -19.12 -1.33
CA GLY A 76 7.60 -19.89 -2.45
C GLY A 76 6.35 -20.68 -2.07
N ARG A 77 5.77 -21.35 -3.05
CA ARG A 77 4.64 -22.27 -2.86
C ARG A 77 5.17 -23.70 -2.84
N GLU A 78 4.83 -24.47 -1.81
CA GLU A 78 5.16 -25.89 -1.74
C GLU A 78 4.47 -26.72 -2.85
N ALA A 79 5.11 -27.81 -3.25
CA ALA A 79 4.50 -28.80 -4.12
C ALA A 79 3.38 -29.55 -3.37
N PHE A 80 2.30 -29.88 -4.06
CA PHE A 80 1.23 -30.70 -3.50
C PHE A 80 0.54 -31.54 -4.58
N LYS A 81 -0.18 -32.58 -4.14
CA LYS A 81 -0.94 -33.46 -5.02
C LYS A 81 -2.39 -33.50 -4.56
N ILE A 82 -3.32 -33.19 -5.46
CA ILE A 82 -4.76 -33.34 -5.22
C ILE A 82 -5.35 -34.25 -6.28
N ASP A 83 -6.10 -35.27 -5.86
CA ASP A 83 -6.55 -36.35 -6.73
C ASP A 83 -5.39 -36.94 -7.57
N ASN A 84 -5.49 -36.83 -8.90
CA ASN A 84 -4.49 -37.25 -9.86
C ASN A 84 -3.65 -36.08 -10.43
N VAL A 85 -3.79 -34.88 -9.86
CA VAL A 85 -3.12 -33.66 -10.31
C VAL A 85 -1.94 -33.38 -9.40
N SER A 86 -0.74 -33.37 -9.98
CA SER A 86 0.46 -32.87 -9.30
C SER A 86 0.64 -31.39 -9.61
N ILE A 87 0.88 -30.59 -8.58
CA ILE A 87 1.22 -29.18 -8.68
C ILE A 87 2.65 -29.05 -8.15
N GLU A 88 3.58 -28.69 -9.03
CA GLU A 88 5.00 -28.52 -8.69
C GLU A 88 5.19 -27.37 -7.69
N GLU A 89 6.34 -27.32 -7.01
CA GLU A 89 6.70 -26.16 -6.20
C GLU A 89 6.88 -24.90 -7.07
N PHE A 90 6.76 -23.73 -6.45
CA PHE A 90 7.08 -22.46 -7.09
C PHE A 90 8.08 -21.69 -6.21
N PRO A 91 9.17 -21.15 -6.78
CA PRO A 91 10.24 -20.54 -6.00
C PRO A 91 9.78 -19.33 -5.19
N SER A 92 10.54 -19.02 -4.14
CA SER A 92 10.43 -17.71 -3.46
C SER A 92 10.72 -16.57 -4.43
N TYR A 93 10.31 -15.35 -4.07
CA TYR A 93 10.58 -14.18 -4.91
C TYR A 93 12.08 -14.00 -5.19
N TRP A 94 12.92 -14.22 -4.19
CA TRP A 94 14.36 -14.04 -4.32
C TRP A 94 15.02 -15.10 -5.21
N GLU A 95 14.64 -16.38 -5.04
CA GLU A 95 15.13 -17.46 -5.90
C GLU A 95 14.76 -17.20 -7.37
N TRP A 96 13.50 -16.82 -7.61
CA TRP A 96 13.02 -16.44 -8.94
C TRP A 96 13.75 -15.23 -9.50
N LEU A 97 13.96 -14.18 -8.70
CA LEU A 97 14.64 -12.97 -9.15
C LEU A 97 16.10 -13.25 -9.51
N ARG A 98 16.78 -14.11 -8.74
CA ARG A 98 18.15 -14.55 -9.02
C ARG A 98 18.22 -15.37 -10.30
N GLU A 99 17.33 -16.32 -10.49
CA GLU A 99 17.34 -17.23 -11.64
C GLU A 99 16.92 -16.55 -12.94
N GLU A 100 15.85 -15.76 -12.91
CA GLU A 100 15.27 -15.13 -14.10
C GLU A 100 15.91 -13.77 -14.45
N ARG A 101 16.48 -13.06 -13.47
CA ARG A 101 17.04 -11.71 -13.67
C ARG A 101 18.53 -11.61 -13.38
N GLY A 102 19.17 -12.63 -12.81
CA GLY A 102 20.56 -12.57 -12.40
C GLY A 102 20.83 -11.52 -11.32
N SER A 103 19.79 -11.14 -10.56
CA SER A 103 19.91 -10.14 -9.49
C SER A 103 20.40 -10.78 -8.20
N PHE A 104 21.25 -10.06 -7.47
CA PHE A 104 21.77 -10.47 -6.18
C PHE A 104 21.49 -9.37 -5.15
N LEU A 105 21.27 -9.76 -3.89
CA LEU A 105 21.12 -8.82 -2.79
C LEU A 105 22.49 -8.28 -2.38
N SER A 106 22.51 -7.04 -1.91
CA SER A 106 23.68 -6.40 -1.32
C SER A 106 23.25 -5.76 0.00
N ASP A 107 24.10 -5.90 1.02
CA ASP A 107 23.91 -5.23 2.31
C ASP A 107 24.31 -3.75 2.26
N ASP A 108 25.10 -3.35 1.25
CA ASP A 108 25.58 -1.97 1.10
C ASP A 108 24.50 -1.07 0.51
N ILE A 109 23.85 -1.53 -0.57
CA ILE A 109 22.83 -0.77 -1.31
C ILE A 109 21.66 -1.69 -1.64
N ASP A 110 20.49 -1.37 -1.08
CA ASP A 110 19.25 -2.06 -1.38
C ASP A 110 18.87 -1.87 -2.84
N THR A 111 18.49 -2.96 -3.50
CA THR A 111 17.88 -2.95 -4.82
C THR A 111 16.36 -2.87 -4.72
N PHE A 112 15.74 -2.26 -5.73
CA PHE A 112 14.30 -2.09 -5.81
C PHE A 112 13.85 -2.48 -7.21
N SER A 113 13.17 -3.62 -7.33
CA SER A 113 12.62 -4.07 -8.60
C SER A 113 11.56 -3.11 -9.15
N GLN A 114 11.49 -3.03 -10.48
CA GLN A 114 10.37 -2.39 -11.16
C GLN A 114 9.08 -3.13 -10.82
N ARG A 115 7.95 -2.42 -10.67
CA ARG A 115 6.68 -3.08 -10.33
C ARG A 115 6.25 -4.13 -11.36
N GLN A 116 6.61 -3.94 -12.64
CA GLN A 116 6.40 -4.94 -13.69
C GLN A 116 7.15 -6.25 -13.44
N THR A 117 8.34 -6.21 -12.82
CA THR A 117 9.15 -7.40 -12.50
C THR A 117 8.46 -8.24 -11.43
N THR A 118 8.00 -7.60 -10.36
CA THR A 118 7.18 -8.26 -9.33
C THR A 118 5.86 -8.76 -9.91
N GLY A 119 5.25 -8.01 -10.83
CA GLY A 119 4.07 -8.43 -11.58
C GLY A 119 4.29 -9.71 -12.39
N GLN A 120 5.46 -9.84 -13.02
CA GLN A 120 5.81 -11.03 -13.77
C GLN A 120 5.99 -12.26 -12.85
N TYR A 121 6.64 -12.11 -11.70
CA TYR A 121 6.71 -13.16 -10.66
C TYR A 121 5.32 -13.65 -10.26
N LEU A 122 4.41 -12.73 -9.90
CA LEU A 122 3.06 -13.07 -9.45
C LEU A 122 2.23 -13.73 -10.57
N LYS A 123 2.40 -13.29 -11.81
CA LYS A 123 1.74 -13.88 -12.97
C LYS A 123 2.21 -15.33 -13.18
N GLU A 124 3.52 -15.58 -13.17
CA GLU A 124 4.07 -16.93 -13.33
C GLU A 124 3.66 -17.85 -12.17
N ARG A 125 3.72 -17.36 -10.92
CA ARG A 125 3.24 -18.07 -9.73
C ARG A 125 1.78 -18.51 -9.90
N THR A 126 0.94 -17.61 -10.40
CA THR A 126 -0.47 -17.86 -10.64
C THR A 126 -0.72 -18.87 -11.74
N GLN A 127 0.03 -18.77 -12.85
CA GLN A 127 -0.07 -19.75 -13.93
C GLN A 127 0.32 -21.16 -13.47
N SER A 128 1.37 -21.27 -12.63
CA SER A 128 1.88 -22.55 -12.12
C SER A 128 0.83 -23.39 -11.38
N ILE A 129 -0.15 -22.74 -10.74
CA ILE A 129 -1.24 -23.41 -10.00
C ILE A 129 -2.54 -23.47 -10.81
N LEU A 130 -2.90 -22.39 -11.53
CA LEU A 130 -4.19 -22.34 -12.23
C LEU A 130 -4.25 -23.27 -13.44
N GLU A 131 -3.19 -23.34 -14.25
CA GLU A 131 -3.21 -24.15 -15.48
C GLU A 131 -3.55 -25.63 -15.20
N PRO A 132 -2.85 -26.34 -14.29
CA PRO A 132 -3.20 -27.71 -13.95
C PRO A 132 -4.57 -27.86 -13.27
N LEU A 133 -4.98 -26.92 -12.39
CA LEU A 133 -6.30 -27.00 -11.73
C LEU A 133 -7.47 -26.81 -12.69
N VAL A 134 -7.35 -25.87 -13.65
CA VAL A 134 -8.36 -25.62 -14.68
C VAL A 134 -8.42 -26.79 -15.67
N ALA A 135 -7.27 -27.32 -16.10
CA ALA A 135 -7.21 -28.47 -17.02
C ALA A 135 -7.91 -29.72 -16.44
N ASN A 136 -7.99 -29.82 -15.11
CA ASN A 136 -8.63 -30.93 -14.41
C ASN A 136 -10.00 -30.59 -13.80
N ASN A 137 -10.61 -29.46 -14.18
CA ASN A 137 -11.93 -29.02 -13.73
C ASN A 137 -12.06 -28.82 -12.20
N LEU A 138 -10.95 -28.59 -11.49
CA LEU A 138 -10.95 -28.25 -10.07
C LEU A 138 -11.24 -26.77 -9.84
N VAL A 139 -10.85 -25.94 -10.82
CA VAL A 139 -11.08 -24.49 -10.83
C VAL A 139 -11.75 -24.10 -12.14
N SER A 140 -12.74 -23.21 -12.05
CA SER A 140 -13.31 -22.50 -13.21
C SER A 140 -13.08 -21.00 -13.08
N ILE A 141 -12.92 -20.30 -14.21
CA ILE A 141 -12.66 -18.86 -14.24
C ILE A 141 -13.77 -18.18 -15.04
N VAL A 142 -14.40 -17.19 -14.42
CA VAL A 142 -15.41 -16.33 -15.03
C VAL A 142 -14.82 -14.92 -15.18
N ARG A 143 -14.74 -14.46 -16.43
CA ARG A 143 -14.20 -13.14 -16.79
C ARG A 143 -15.25 -12.04 -16.70
N GLU A 144 -15.93 -11.97 -15.57
CA GLU A 144 -17.01 -11.01 -15.33
C GLU A 144 -16.95 -10.51 -13.90
N ARG A 145 -17.40 -9.29 -13.71
CA ARG A 145 -17.57 -8.69 -12.39
C ARG A 145 -18.83 -9.22 -11.71
N ILE A 146 -18.74 -9.54 -10.42
CA ILE A 146 -19.92 -9.74 -9.56
C ILE A 146 -20.47 -8.39 -9.16
N ILE A 147 -21.79 -8.20 -9.30
CA ILE A 147 -22.47 -6.95 -8.96
C ILE A 147 -23.54 -7.13 -7.87
N ASP A 148 -23.95 -8.37 -7.62
CA ASP A 148 -24.96 -8.67 -6.60
C ASP A 148 -24.68 -9.99 -5.90
N LEU A 149 -25.08 -10.09 -4.63
CA LEU A 149 -25.12 -11.35 -3.90
C LEU A 149 -26.40 -11.51 -3.06
N GLN A 150 -26.86 -12.76 -2.92
CA GLN A 150 -27.98 -13.14 -2.07
C GLN A 150 -27.61 -14.40 -1.31
N LYS A 151 -27.66 -14.34 0.01
CA LYS A 151 -27.37 -15.48 0.89
C LYS A 151 -28.67 -16.19 1.26
N THR A 152 -28.68 -17.52 1.17
CA THR A 152 -29.69 -18.40 1.75
C THR A 152 -29.08 -19.17 2.94
N ASP A 153 -29.87 -20.05 3.56
CA ASP A 153 -29.36 -20.94 4.62
C ASP A 153 -28.36 -21.99 4.09
N PHE A 154 -28.39 -22.28 2.78
CA PHE A 154 -27.64 -23.39 2.18
C PHE A 154 -26.58 -22.95 1.16
N ASP A 155 -26.80 -21.82 0.49
CA ASP A 155 -25.93 -21.35 -0.59
C ASP A 155 -25.89 -19.81 -0.66
N ILE A 156 -24.93 -19.33 -1.45
CA ILE A 156 -24.76 -17.93 -1.82
C ILE A 156 -24.97 -17.87 -3.33
N LYS A 157 -25.95 -17.09 -3.75
CA LYS A 157 -26.20 -16.74 -5.14
C LYS A 157 -25.39 -15.49 -5.50
N LEU A 158 -24.52 -15.58 -6.50
CA LEU A 158 -23.75 -14.47 -7.07
C LEU A 158 -24.32 -14.10 -8.44
N THR A 159 -24.50 -12.81 -8.71
CA THR A 159 -24.96 -12.32 -10.01
C THR A 159 -23.87 -11.51 -10.68
N THR A 160 -23.54 -11.84 -11.93
CA THR A 160 -22.55 -11.10 -12.72
C THR A 160 -23.14 -9.84 -13.37
N GLU A 161 -22.27 -8.97 -13.86
CA GLU A 161 -22.66 -7.79 -14.65
C GLU A 161 -23.45 -8.12 -15.93
N THR A 162 -23.31 -9.35 -16.47
CA THR A 162 -24.13 -9.83 -17.60
C THR A 162 -25.41 -10.56 -17.15
N SER A 163 -25.78 -10.43 -15.88
CA SER A 163 -26.98 -11.05 -15.28
C SER A 163 -26.97 -12.58 -15.29
N LYS A 164 -25.78 -13.21 -15.20
CA LYS A 164 -25.65 -14.66 -14.99
C LYS A 164 -25.59 -14.97 -13.51
N ASP A 165 -26.25 -16.05 -13.13
CA ASP A 165 -26.35 -16.51 -11.75
C ASP A 165 -25.44 -17.71 -11.49
N TYR A 166 -24.72 -17.66 -10.38
CA TYR A 166 -23.87 -18.75 -9.87
C TYR A 166 -24.24 -19.06 -8.42
N ARG A 167 -24.12 -20.32 -8.02
CA ARG A 167 -24.36 -20.76 -6.64
C ARG A 167 -23.11 -21.39 -6.04
N VAL A 168 -22.76 -20.95 -4.84
CA VAL A 168 -21.62 -21.47 -4.08
C VAL A 168 -21.95 -21.67 -2.60
N GLN A 169 -21.15 -22.45 -1.89
CA GLN A 169 -21.34 -22.69 -0.45
C GLN A 169 -20.48 -21.76 0.42
N ARG A 170 -19.35 -21.28 -0.12
CA ARG A 170 -18.39 -20.39 0.55
C ARG A 170 -17.99 -19.28 -0.42
N LEU A 171 -17.76 -18.08 0.11
CA LEU A 171 -17.38 -16.90 -0.66
C LEU A 171 -16.19 -16.20 -0.01
N ILE A 172 -15.12 -15.98 -0.77
CA ILE A 172 -14.03 -15.09 -0.43
C ILE A 172 -14.09 -13.86 -1.35
N LEU A 173 -14.17 -12.67 -0.76
CA LEU A 173 -14.06 -11.39 -1.45
C LEU A 173 -12.64 -10.84 -1.28
N ALA A 174 -11.87 -10.83 -2.37
CA ALA A 174 -10.48 -10.36 -2.42
C ALA A 174 -10.27 -9.34 -3.57
N GLN A 175 -11.27 -8.49 -3.80
CA GLN A 175 -11.35 -7.55 -4.93
C GLN A 175 -10.24 -6.48 -4.97
N GLY A 176 -9.52 -6.28 -3.86
CA GLY A 176 -8.52 -5.22 -3.74
C GLY A 176 -9.17 -3.83 -3.81
N ARG A 177 -8.63 -2.94 -4.64
CA ARG A 177 -9.15 -1.57 -4.80
C ARG A 177 -10.45 -1.57 -5.58
N VAL A 178 -11.53 -1.15 -4.93
CA VAL A 178 -12.82 -0.87 -5.55
C VAL A 178 -12.96 0.63 -5.85
N ASP A 179 -13.94 0.99 -6.68
CA ASP A 179 -14.22 2.39 -6.98
C ASP A 179 -14.78 3.12 -5.75
N MET A 180 -14.47 4.41 -5.67
CA MET A 180 -14.79 5.30 -4.57
C MET A 180 -15.43 6.55 -5.13
N LYS A 181 -16.43 7.09 -4.42
CA LYS A 181 -17.00 8.41 -4.69
C LYS A 181 -15.89 9.45 -4.73
N GLN A 182 -15.92 10.28 -5.77
CA GLN A 182 -15.01 11.39 -5.91
C GLN A 182 -15.24 12.41 -4.79
N THR A 183 -14.21 13.19 -4.48
CA THR A 183 -14.36 14.36 -3.61
C THR A 183 -15.01 15.48 -4.42
N THR A 184 -15.77 16.37 -3.77
CA THR A 184 -16.36 17.55 -4.43
C THR A 184 -15.33 18.32 -5.25
N GLU A 185 -14.13 18.55 -4.71
CA GLU A 185 -13.04 19.20 -5.45
C GLU A 185 -12.65 18.47 -6.76
N ASN A 186 -12.64 17.13 -6.76
CA ASN A 186 -12.29 16.37 -7.97
C ASN A 186 -13.47 16.34 -8.97
N GLU A 187 -14.71 16.39 -8.48
CA GLU A 187 -15.90 16.56 -9.32
C GLU A 187 -15.88 17.93 -9.99
N ASP A 188 -15.59 19.00 -9.24
CA ASP A 188 -15.43 20.35 -9.77
C ASP A 188 -14.32 20.41 -10.83
N PHE A 189 -13.19 19.74 -10.61
CA PHE A 189 -12.12 19.65 -11.60
C PHE A 189 -12.54 18.89 -12.86
N ALA A 190 -13.32 17.82 -12.72
CA ALA A 190 -13.82 17.05 -13.86
C ALA A 190 -14.85 17.85 -14.67
N ASP A 191 -15.80 18.50 -14.02
CA ASP A 191 -16.83 19.31 -14.65
C ASP A 191 -16.21 20.51 -15.38
N HIS A 192 -15.28 21.21 -14.72
CA HIS A 192 -14.54 22.32 -15.33
C HIS A 192 -13.72 21.87 -16.54
N ALA A 193 -13.07 20.69 -16.47
CA ALA A 193 -12.34 20.16 -17.60
C ALA A 193 -13.24 19.85 -18.80
N ASN A 194 -14.43 19.29 -18.54
CA ASN A 194 -15.42 19.01 -19.57
C ASN A 194 -15.96 20.29 -20.21
N GLU A 195 -16.28 21.30 -19.40
CA GLU A 195 -16.83 22.59 -19.85
C GLU A 195 -15.85 23.36 -20.76
N HIS A 196 -14.56 23.37 -20.42
CA HIS A 196 -13.55 24.18 -21.12
C HIS A 196 -12.58 23.39 -22.01
N HIS A 197 -12.87 22.11 -22.27
CA HIS A 197 -12.01 21.22 -23.05
C HIS A 197 -10.57 21.14 -22.51
N LEU A 198 -10.44 21.05 -21.18
CA LEU A 198 -9.18 20.83 -20.48
C LEU A 198 -9.00 19.32 -20.20
N THR A 199 -7.86 18.95 -19.62
CA THR A 199 -7.56 17.57 -19.24
C THR A 199 -7.47 17.42 -17.73
N PHE A 200 -8.42 16.71 -17.13
CA PHE A 200 -8.33 16.23 -15.76
C PHE A 200 -8.16 14.71 -15.73
N ILE A 201 -7.07 14.23 -15.14
CA ILE A 201 -6.78 12.81 -14.99
C ILE A 201 -7.09 12.38 -13.56
N VAL A 202 -8.18 11.64 -13.37
CA VAL A 202 -8.70 11.25 -12.05
C VAL A 202 -7.78 10.28 -11.29
N LYS A 203 -7.08 9.39 -12.02
CA LYS A 203 -6.23 8.32 -11.46
C LYS A 203 -4.82 8.36 -12.05
N PRO A 204 -3.75 8.20 -11.24
CA PRO A 204 -2.37 8.43 -11.68
C PRO A 204 -1.77 7.33 -12.58
N TYR A 205 -2.40 6.16 -12.69
CA TYR A 205 -1.84 5.01 -13.40
C TYR A 205 -2.60 4.73 -14.71
N ASN A 206 -2.55 5.68 -15.64
CA ASN A 206 -3.11 5.52 -16.99
C ASN A 206 -2.05 4.92 -17.93
N VAL A 207 -2.41 3.90 -18.72
CA VAL A 207 -1.51 3.26 -19.70
C VAL A 207 -0.96 4.26 -20.74
N ASN A 208 -1.73 5.29 -21.06
CA ASN A 208 -1.36 6.35 -22.00
C ASN A 208 -0.82 7.61 -21.29
N LEU A 209 -0.57 7.56 -19.98
CA LEU A 209 -0.21 8.73 -19.18
C LEU A 209 0.90 9.54 -19.85
N LYS A 210 1.99 8.89 -20.22
CA LYS A 210 3.14 9.53 -20.84
C LYS A 210 2.78 10.34 -22.10
N SER A 211 1.96 9.75 -22.97
CA SER A 211 1.50 10.41 -24.19
C SER A 211 0.62 11.62 -23.88
N ILE A 212 -0.26 11.49 -22.87
CA ILE A 212 -1.11 12.60 -22.44
C ILE A 212 -0.25 13.74 -21.90
N LEU A 213 0.72 13.42 -21.02
CA LEU A 213 1.57 14.43 -20.40
C LEU A 213 2.48 15.15 -21.41
N SER A 214 2.92 14.50 -22.49
CA SER A 214 3.78 15.12 -23.50
C SER A 214 3.10 16.22 -24.31
N ASP A 215 1.76 16.29 -24.30
CA ASP A 215 1.00 17.31 -25.03
C ASP A 215 0.97 18.67 -24.30
N PHE A 216 1.44 18.73 -23.05
CA PHE A 216 1.36 19.92 -22.21
C PHE A 216 2.73 20.46 -21.81
N LYS A 217 2.89 21.79 -21.90
CA LYS A 217 4.08 22.49 -21.39
C LYS A 217 4.10 22.59 -19.86
N THR A 218 2.94 22.57 -19.23
CA THR A 218 2.80 22.61 -17.78
C THR A 218 1.81 21.54 -17.38
N VAL A 219 2.11 20.79 -16.33
CA VAL A 219 1.22 19.78 -15.76
C VAL A 219 1.14 20.02 -14.26
N ILE A 220 -0.06 20.25 -13.75
CA ILE A 220 -0.31 20.34 -12.31
C ILE A 220 -0.55 18.92 -11.77
N ILE A 221 0.11 18.57 -10.67
CA ILE A 221 -0.02 17.26 -10.03
C ILE A 221 -0.56 17.45 -8.61
N LYS A 222 -1.80 17.03 -8.36
CA LYS A 222 -2.36 17.01 -7.01
C LYS A 222 -1.81 15.81 -6.25
N GLY A 223 -1.09 16.07 -5.17
CA GLY A 223 -0.44 15.09 -4.29
C GLY A 223 1.08 15.14 -4.37
N LEU A 224 1.74 14.73 -3.28
CA LEU A 224 3.21 14.70 -3.14
C LEU A 224 3.74 13.35 -2.64
N GLY A 225 2.91 12.29 -2.69
CA GLY A 225 3.28 10.93 -2.26
C GLY A 225 3.94 10.09 -3.36
N LEU A 226 4.05 8.77 -3.14
CA LEU A 226 4.67 7.82 -4.08
C LEU A 226 4.07 7.89 -5.51
N ALA A 227 2.75 8.05 -5.62
CA ALA A 227 2.11 8.15 -6.93
C ALA A 227 2.52 9.42 -7.71
N MET A 228 2.83 10.53 -7.03
CA MET A 228 3.37 11.73 -7.69
C MET A 228 4.75 11.43 -8.28
N ILE A 229 5.60 10.71 -7.54
CA ILE A 229 6.93 10.28 -8.01
C ILE A 229 6.79 9.42 -9.29
N ASP A 230 5.83 8.49 -9.31
CA ASP A 230 5.56 7.65 -10.47
C ASP A 230 5.10 8.47 -11.69
N VAL A 231 4.25 9.48 -11.48
CA VAL A 231 3.81 10.43 -12.53
C VAL A 231 4.99 11.24 -13.07
N VAL A 232 5.81 11.81 -12.18
CA VAL A 232 7.01 12.58 -12.56
C VAL A 232 7.98 11.72 -13.36
N HIS A 233 8.30 10.51 -12.88
CA HIS A 233 9.17 9.58 -13.61
C HIS A 233 8.60 9.18 -14.97
N THR A 234 7.29 8.97 -15.06
CA THR A 234 6.61 8.64 -16.32
C THR A 234 6.68 9.80 -17.33
N ALA A 235 6.61 11.05 -16.86
CA ALA A 235 6.71 12.23 -17.69
C ALA A 235 8.12 12.48 -18.25
N VAL A 236 9.17 12.24 -17.44
CA VAL A 236 10.54 12.66 -17.78
C VAL A 236 11.44 11.56 -18.33
N ARG A 237 11.11 10.28 -18.10
CA ARG A 237 11.98 9.16 -18.51
C ARG A 237 11.56 8.55 -19.85
N ASN A 238 12.49 8.59 -20.80
CA ASN A 238 12.39 7.92 -22.09
C ASN A 238 13.28 6.68 -22.21
N ASN A 239 14.41 6.62 -21.48
CA ASN A 239 15.32 5.49 -21.23
C ASN A 239 16.31 5.88 -20.10
N ASP A 240 17.01 4.93 -19.49
CA ASP A 240 17.71 5.03 -18.18
C ASP A 240 18.88 6.04 -18.04
N GLN A 241 19.13 6.93 -19.00
CA GLN A 241 20.26 7.89 -18.96
C GLN A 241 19.82 9.36 -18.99
N VAL A 242 18.88 9.73 -18.12
CA VAL A 242 18.49 11.15 -17.93
C VAL A 242 19.03 11.76 -16.63
N PHE A 243 19.71 10.96 -15.81
CA PHE A 243 20.34 11.39 -14.57
C PHE A 243 21.78 10.91 -14.52
N GLU A 244 22.70 11.79 -14.13
CA GLU A 244 24.12 11.50 -13.95
C GLU A 244 24.54 11.78 -12.52
N SER A 245 25.48 10.98 -11.99
CA SER A 245 26.09 11.25 -10.69
C SER A 245 26.97 12.49 -10.75
N LYS A 246 26.89 13.35 -9.72
CA LYS A 246 27.86 14.43 -9.52
C LYS A 246 29.13 13.85 -8.86
N THR A 247 30.31 14.32 -9.27
CA THR A 247 31.58 13.88 -8.67
C THR A 247 31.59 14.19 -7.17
N ASP A 248 32.07 13.23 -6.36
CA ASP A 248 32.18 13.32 -4.90
C ASP A 248 30.88 13.75 -4.19
N SER A 249 29.73 13.33 -4.73
CA SER A 249 28.42 13.70 -4.19
C SER A 249 27.40 12.57 -4.37
N ILE A 250 26.49 12.45 -3.39
CA ILE A 250 25.31 11.58 -3.52
C ILE A 250 24.26 12.15 -4.46
N PHE A 251 24.34 13.45 -4.78
CA PHE A 251 23.32 14.14 -5.56
C PHE A 251 23.50 13.92 -7.06
N LEU A 252 22.38 13.93 -7.78
CA LEU A 252 22.34 13.71 -9.21
C LEU A 252 22.26 15.05 -9.97
N ARG A 253 22.59 15.00 -11.26
CA ARG A 253 22.32 16.04 -12.24
C ARG A 253 21.34 15.50 -13.27
N TYR A 254 20.29 16.26 -13.58
CA TYR A 254 19.41 15.95 -14.69
C TYR A 254 20.06 16.39 -16.00
N VAL A 255 20.11 15.48 -16.99
CA VAL A 255 20.68 15.72 -18.33
C VAL A 255 19.69 15.37 -19.45
N GLY A 256 18.44 15.11 -19.09
CA GLY A 256 17.38 14.84 -20.05
C GLY A 256 16.93 16.09 -20.80
N ASN A 257 16.05 15.88 -21.78
CA ASN A 257 15.53 16.89 -22.68
C ASN A 257 14.02 17.15 -22.50
N HIS A 258 13.47 16.91 -21.31
CA HIS A 258 12.08 17.24 -21.04
C HIS A 258 11.89 18.77 -21.08
N HIS A 259 10.92 19.24 -21.86
CA HIS A 259 10.69 20.67 -22.13
C HIS A 259 9.50 21.27 -21.37
N GLY A 260 8.78 20.48 -20.59
CA GLY A 260 7.66 20.93 -19.76
C GLY A 260 8.06 21.19 -18.30
N THR A 261 7.14 21.78 -17.56
CA THR A 261 7.23 21.99 -16.10
C THR A 261 6.18 21.17 -15.39
N LEU A 262 6.60 20.39 -14.40
CA LEU A 262 5.72 19.62 -13.53
C LEU A 262 5.55 20.38 -12.22
N VAL A 263 4.31 20.56 -11.77
CA VAL A 263 4.00 21.42 -10.62
C VAL A 263 3.16 20.63 -9.61
N PRO A 264 3.79 19.91 -8.67
CA PRO A 264 3.06 19.19 -7.64
C PRO A 264 2.60 20.11 -6.50
N TYR A 265 1.49 19.77 -5.86
CA TYR A 265 1.06 20.40 -4.61
C TYR A 265 0.42 19.38 -3.66
N SER A 266 0.51 19.61 -2.35
CA SER A 266 -0.18 18.82 -1.32
C SER A 266 -0.67 19.74 -0.19
N LEU A 267 -1.36 19.16 0.80
CA LEU A 267 -1.88 19.92 1.94
C LEU A 267 -0.78 20.51 2.84
N ASP A 268 0.33 19.79 3.04
CA ASP A 268 1.40 20.16 3.96
C ASP A 268 2.73 20.51 3.28
N GLY A 269 2.86 20.24 1.98
CA GLY A 269 4.07 20.45 1.21
C GLY A 269 5.22 19.50 1.54
N LEU A 270 5.00 18.43 2.31
CA LEU A 270 6.06 17.55 2.80
C LEU A 270 6.17 16.26 1.96
N PRO A 271 7.33 16.01 1.31
CA PRO A 271 7.55 14.82 0.49
C PRO A 271 7.76 13.57 1.37
N PRO A 272 7.62 12.36 0.81
CA PRO A 272 7.99 11.15 1.52
C PRO A 272 9.50 11.10 1.76
N VAL A 273 9.88 10.56 2.91
CA VAL A 273 11.27 10.45 3.36
C VAL A 273 11.87 9.15 2.82
N PRO A 274 13.08 9.17 2.22
CA PRO A 274 13.69 7.96 1.68
C PRO A 274 14.04 6.95 2.78
N LYS A 275 13.98 5.66 2.44
CA LYS A 275 14.50 4.59 3.30
C LYS A 275 16.03 4.60 3.33
N PRO A 276 16.68 4.14 4.43
CA PRO A 276 18.13 3.89 4.49
C PRO A 276 18.65 3.21 3.22
N VAL A 277 19.84 3.59 2.76
CA VAL A 277 20.38 3.17 1.46
C VAL A 277 20.55 1.66 1.32
N GLY A 278 20.80 0.97 2.43
CA GLY A 278 21.04 -0.48 2.49
C GLY A 278 21.05 -0.96 3.93
N LYS A 279 21.17 -2.28 4.10
CA LYS A 279 21.09 -2.96 5.41
C LYS A 279 22.04 -2.38 6.46
N GLN A 280 23.28 -2.06 6.09
CA GLN A 280 24.26 -1.55 7.06
C GLN A 280 23.78 -0.28 7.77
N ILE A 281 23.10 0.62 7.05
CA ILE A 281 22.53 1.84 7.62
C ILE A 281 21.20 1.54 8.31
N ASP A 282 20.40 0.66 7.72
CA ASP A 282 19.11 0.22 8.26
C ASP A 282 19.25 -0.34 9.69
N ASP A 283 20.27 -1.17 9.92
CA ASP A 283 20.52 -1.85 11.20
C ASP A 283 20.77 -0.88 12.37
N HIS A 284 21.12 0.38 12.12
CA HIS A 284 21.20 1.40 13.18
C HIS A 284 19.83 1.66 13.84
N PHE A 285 18.74 1.42 13.12
CA PHE A 285 17.37 1.63 13.58
C PHE A 285 16.73 0.36 14.15
N ASP A 286 17.40 -0.79 14.10
CA ASP A 286 16.91 -2.03 14.68
C ASP A 286 16.73 -1.86 16.20
N PRO A 287 15.50 -1.95 16.74
CA PRO A 287 15.23 -1.75 18.16
C PRO A 287 15.75 -2.84 19.11
N GLU A 288 16.61 -3.75 18.62
CA GLU A 288 17.09 -4.98 19.27
C GLU A 288 15.96 -6.00 19.48
N PRO A 289 16.06 -7.22 18.91
CA PRO A 289 14.95 -8.18 18.91
C PRO A 289 14.38 -8.51 20.28
N HIS A 290 15.23 -8.63 21.31
CA HIS A 290 14.78 -8.98 22.67
C HIS A 290 13.98 -7.83 23.30
N SER A 291 14.54 -6.62 23.31
CA SER A 291 13.89 -5.43 23.88
C SER A 291 12.59 -5.07 23.18
N ALA A 292 12.58 -5.12 21.84
CA ALA A 292 11.39 -4.83 21.05
C ALA A 292 10.29 -5.88 21.31
N LYS A 293 10.64 -7.16 21.32
CA LYS A 293 9.71 -8.26 21.57
C LYS A 293 9.10 -8.18 22.96
N GLU A 294 9.89 -7.87 23.99
CA GLU A 294 9.38 -7.71 25.36
C GLU A 294 8.38 -6.55 25.49
N ILE A 295 8.71 -5.37 24.93
CA ILE A 295 7.82 -4.21 24.97
C ILE A 295 6.51 -4.48 24.22
N ILE A 296 6.61 -5.06 23.03
CA ILE A 296 5.45 -5.39 22.19
C ILE A 296 4.60 -6.49 22.84
N GLN A 297 5.22 -7.52 23.40
CA GLN A 297 4.51 -8.58 24.13
C GLN A 297 3.77 -7.98 25.34
N GLN A 298 4.43 -7.12 26.11
CA GLN A 298 3.79 -6.49 27.27
C GLN A 298 2.61 -5.61 26.86
N LEU A 299 2.71 -4.90 25.73
CA LEU A 299 1.59 -4.16 25.15
C LEU A 299 0.42 -5.09 24.82
N PHE A 300 0.66 -6.22 24.16
CA PHE A 300 -0.39 -7.19 23.86
C PHE A 300 -1.03 -7.81 25.10
N GLU A 301 -0.23 -8.16 26.11
CA GLU A 301 -0.75 -8.61 27.40
C GLU A 301 -1.62 -7.53 28.08
N ASN A 302 -1.25 -6.25 27.96
CA ASN A 302 -2.06 -5.15 28.48
C ASN A 302 -3.38 -5.00 27.72
N ILE A 303 -3.40 -5.23 26.40
CA ILE A 303 -4.62 -5.24 25.59
C ILE A 303 -5.52 -6.40 26.02
N GLU A 304 -4.97 -7.60 26.18
CA GLU A 304 -5.71 -8.79 26.63
C GLU A 304 -6.34 -8.58 28.02
N ASN A 305 -5.64 -7.85 28.90
CA ASN A 305 -6.11 -7.52 30.24
C ASN A 305 -6.97 -6.24 30.31
N GLY A 306 -7.31 -5.61 29.18
CA GLY A 306 -8.16 -4.41 29.13
C GLY A 306 -7.53 -3.15 29.73
N LYS A 307 -6.19 -3.07 29.80
CA LYS A 307 -5.44 -1.93 30.35
C LYS A 307 -5.12 -0.85 29.31
N VAL A 308 -5.28 -1.15 28.03
CA VAL A 308 -5.07 -0.20 26.92
C VAL A 308 -6.41 0.42 26.58
N THR A 309 -6.57 1.72 26.87
CA THR A 309 -7.84 2.45 26.68
C THR A 309 -7.67 3.72 25.86
N THR A 310 -6.45 4.21 25.73
CA THR A 310 -6.11 5.44 25.03
C THR A 310 -5.01 5.19 23.99
N LEU A 311 -4.88 6.12 23.04
CA LEU A 311 -3.79 6.08 22.07
C LEU A 311 -2.41 6.17 22.73
N ASP A 312 -2.27 6.91 23.83
CA ASP A 312 -0.99 7.04 24.54
C ASP A 312 -0.54 5.72 25.18
N ASP A 313 -1.47 4.87 25.62
CA ASP A 313 -1.15 3.53 26.12
C ASP A 313 -0.43 2.67 25.06
N ILE A 314 -0.66 2.96 23.77
CA ILE A 314 0.01 2.33 22.62
C ILE A 314 1.30 3.07 22.25
N LEU A 315 1.25 4.41 22.18
CA LEU A 315 2.36 5.21 21.67
C LEU A 315 3.51 5.39 22.66
N ILE A 316 3.28 5.35 23.98
CA ILE A 316 4.34 5.46 24.99
C ILE A 316 5.36 4.32 24.85
N PRO A 317 4.95 3.03 24.81
CA PRO A 317 5.86 1.91 24.55
C PRO A 317 6.71 2.08 23.29
N VAL A 318 6.08 2.48 22.17
CA VAL A 318 6.75 2.72 20.88
C VAL A 318 7.74 3.89 20.97
N SER A 319 7.37 4.95 21.69
CA SER A 319 8.21 6.13 21.88
C SER A 319 9.44 5.82 22.75
N ARG A 320 9.28 5.01 23.80
CA ARG A 320 10.41 4.53 24.61
C ARG A 320 11.38 3.68 23.79
N LEU A 321 10.85 2.80 22.94
CA LEU A 321 11.68 2.02 22.02
C LEU A 321 12.46 2.93 21.06
N THR A 322 11.79 3.93 20.50
CA THR A 322 12.43 4.94 19.65
C THR A 322 13.53 5.69 20.37
N MET A 323 13.30 6.12 21.62
CA MET A 323 14.30 6.84 22.42
C MET A 323 15.53 5.99 22.74
N ARG A 324 15.34 4.69 23.00
CA ARG A 324 16.48 3.76 23.15
C ARG A 324 17.32 3.71 21.90
N VAL A 325 16.71 3.58 20.72
CA VAL A 325 17.41 3.59 19.43
C VAL A 325 18.14 4.93 19.22
N TYR A 326 17.44 6.04 19.43
CA TYR A 326 17.97 7.39 19.25
C TYR A 326 19.18 7.68 20.14
N ALA A 327 19.17 7.18 21.38
CA ALA A 327 20.27 7.34 22.33
C ALA A 327 21.55 6.57 21.94
N ARG A 328 21.48 5.59 21.03
CA ARG A 328 22.65 4.83 20.55
C ARG A 328 23.45 5.55 19.48
N PHE A 329 22.92 6.62 18.88
CA PHE A 329 23.63 7.32 17.81
C PHE A 329 24.85 8.07 18.33
N ASN A 330 26.02 7.76 17.76
CA ASN A 330 27.30 8.37 18.13
C ASN A 330 27.32 9.88 17.80
N HIS A 331 26.62 10.28 16.74
CA HIS A 331 26.52 11.67 16.31
C HIS A 331 25.14 12.21 16.66
N ARG A 332 25.13 13.34 17.37
CA ARG A 332 23.89 14.02 17.77
C ARG A 332 23.41 14.93 16.65
N PHE A 333 22.11 14.95 16.43
CA PHE A 333 21.47 15.87 15.49
C PHE A 333 21.37 17.30 16.05
N ALA A 334 21.14 17.43 17.36
CA ALA A 334 21.08 18.71 18.06
C ALA A 334 22.19 18.84 19.10
N ASP A 335 22.58 20.08 19.40
CA ASP A 335 23.57 20.39 20.44
C ASP A 335 23.02 20.15 21.86
N THR A 336 21.69 20.17 22.01
CA THR A 336 21.01 19.93 23.28
C THR A 336 20.91 18.45 23.62
N MET A 337 20.96 18.13 24.91
CA MET A 337 20.58 16.80 25.39
C MET A 337 19.06 16.68 25.43
N LEU A 338 18.56 15.50 25.06
CA LEU A 338 17.16 15.14 25.21
C LEU A 338 17.08 13.95 26.18
N SER A 339 16.37 14.12 27.30
CA SER A 339 16.12 13.01 28.23
C SER A 339 15.14 11.99 27.61
N GLU A 340 15.10 10.76 28.13
CA GLU A 340 14.14 9.76 27.63
C GLU A 340 12.70 10.25 27.79
N ASP A 341 12.33 10.78 28.95
CA ASP A 341 10.96 11.21 29.21
C ASP A 341 10.57 12.46 28.38
N ASP A 342 11.45 13.46 28.26
CA ASP A 342 11.19 14.62 27.38
C ASP A 342 11.07 14.19 25.91
N GLY A 343 11.87 13.21 25.48
CA GLY A 343 11.83 12.67 24.13
C GLY A 343 10.56 11.86 23.86
N VAL A 344 10.06 11.09 24.83
CA VAL A 344 8.76 10.43 24.76
C VAL A 344 7.65 11.47 24.59
N ASP A 345 7.62 12.50 25.42
CA ASP A 345 6.62 13.57 25.33
C ASP A 345 6.66 14.30 23.98
N LEU A 346 7.86 14.52 23.44
CA LEU A 346 8.04 15.10 22.12
C LEU A 346 7.51 14.18 21.02
N LEU A 347 7.81 12.88 21.06
CA LEU A 347 7.32 11.90 20.10
C LEU A 347 5.80 11.77 20.12
N LEU A 348 5.17 11.77 21.31
CA LEU A 348 3.71 11.74 21.43
C LEU A 348 3.05 12.94 20.76
N LYS A 349 3.66 14.12 20.83
CA LYS A 349 3.19 15.31 20.12
C LYS A 349 3.43 15.17 18.62
N TRP A 350 4.62 14.73 18.23
CA TRP A 350 4.99 14.55 16.83
C TRP A 350 4.08 13.56 16.10
N TYR A 351 3.76 12.39 16.69
CA TYR A 351 2.84 11.41 16.09
C TYR A 351 1.45 11.98 15.77
N ARG A 352 1.04 13.05 16.45
CA ARG A 352 -0.23 13.76 16.22
C ARG A 352 -0.07 14.94 15.27
N ASP A 353 1.07 15.61 15.31
CA ASP A 353 1.38 16.80 14.54
C ASP A 353 2.85 16.80 14.04
N HIS A 354 3.02 16.59 12.74
CA HIS A 354 4.33 16.61 12.08
C HIS A 354 4.89 18.03 11.84
N GLU A 355 4.14 19.10 12.14
CA GLU A 355 4.60 20.49 12.01
C GLU A 355 5.30 21.01 13.27
N ILE A 356 5.37 20.20 14.34
CA ILE A 356 6.01 20.58 15.59
C ILE A 356 7.48 20.99 15.37
N GLN A 357 7.85 22.15 15.92
CA GLN A 357 9.19 22.68 15.85
C GLN A 357 9.97 22.32 17.11
N HIS A 358 11.10 21.65 16.94
CA HIS A 358 11.98 21.28 18.04
C HIS A 358 13.41 21.04 17.53
N PRO A 359 14.48 21.37 18.30
CA PRO A 359 15.86 21.16 17.85
C PRO A 359 16.22 19.72 17.42
N HIS A 360 15.51 18.72 17.96
CA HIS A 360 15.71 17.31 17.63
C HIS A 360 14.85 16.80 16.46
N ILE A 361 13.94 17.62 15.94
CA ILE A 361 13.04 17.29 14.82
C ILE A 361 13.52 18.06 13.59
N LEU A 362 13.46 17.44 12.42
CA LEU A 362 13.81 18.13 11.17
C LEU A 362 12.81 19.27 10.89
N ASP A 363 13.33 20.48 10.69
CA ASP A 363 12.53 21.68 10.44
C ASP A 363 11.72 21.53 9.13
N THR A 364 10.40 21.47 9.26
CA THR A 364 9.46 21.33 8.14
C THR A 364 9.12 22.64 7.43
N THR A 365 9.62 23.78 7.93
CA THR A 365 9.42 25.12 7.33
C THR A 365 10.53 25.50 6.35
N MET A 366 11.62 24.74 6.29
CA MET A 366 12.70 24.97 5.34
C MET A 366 12.25 24.75 3.89
N PRO A 367 12.98 25.29 2.89
CA PRO A 367 12.69 24.99 1.49
C PRO A 367 12.65 23.48 1.24
N VAL A 368 11.60 23.00 0.56
CA VAL A 368 11.35 21.56 0.40
C VAL A 368 12.51 20.79 -0.26
N VAL A 369 13.27 21.45 -1.14
CA VAL A 369 14.48 20.86 -1.74
C VAL A 369 15.56 20.61 -0.68
N ASP A 370 15.73 21.52 0.28
CA ASP A 370 16.68 21.36 1.38
C ASP A 370 16.21 20.28 2.37
N TYR A 371 14.90 20.19 2.63
CA TYR A 371 14.31 19.08 3.38
C TYR A 371 14.62 17.71 2.73
N MET A 372 14.41 17.60 1.41
CA MET A 372 14.77 16.38 0.66
C MET A 372 16.28 16.09 0.71
N LYS A 373 17.14 17.12 0.60
CA LYS A 373 18.60 16.94 0.70
C LYS A 373 19.01 16.38 2.05
N GLN A 374 18.52 16.96 3.15
CA GLN A 374 18.88 16.50 4.50
C GLN A 374 18.39 15.07 4.78
N THR A 375 17.20 14.71 4.30
CA THR A 375 16.70 13.33 4.45
C THR A 375 17.49 12.33 3.61
N CYS A 376 17.96 12.70 2.42
CA CYS A 376 18.90 11.90 1.63
C CYS A 376 20.28 11.75 2.30
N GLU A 377 20.79 12.80 2.96
CA GLU A 377 22.04 12.74 3.72
C GLU A 377 21.92 11.81 4.92
N MET A 378 20.82 11.92 5.70
CA MET A 378 20.51 10.98 6.78
C MET A 378 20.43 9.55 6.23
N SER A 379 19.72 9.34 5.12
CA SER A 379 19.59 8.00 4.53
C SER A 379 20.91 7.36 4.06
N HIS A 380 21.97 8.15 3.86
CA HIS A 380 23.35 7.67 3.59
C HIS A 380 24.25 7.71 4.84
N ASN A 381 23.72 8.07 6.01
CA ASN A 381 24.50 8.30 7.23
C ASN A 381 25.62 9.34 7.04
N LEU A 382 25.40 10.34 6.18
CA LEU A 382 26.30 11.49 5.97
C LEU A 382 25.97 12.67 6.90
N ARG A 383 24.85 12.56 7.62
CA ARG A 383 24.38 13.50 8.65
C ARG A 383 23.82 12.70 9.82
N ALA A 384 23.93 13.26 11.03
CA ALA A 384 23.26 12.72 12.20
C ALA A 384 21.74 12.58 11.97
N PHE A 385 21.14 11.55 12.54
CA PHE A 385 19.72 11.28 12.39
C PHE A 385 18.89 12.17 13.31
N SER A 386 17.87 12.83 12.77
CA SER A 386 16.85 13.50 13.58
C SER A 386 15.94 12.49 14.28
N LEU A 387 15.24 12.93 15.34
CA LEU A 387 14.37 12.08 16.13
C LEU A 387 13.16 11.59 15.32
N ASP A 388 12.58 12.43 14.47
CA ASP A 388 11.48 12.08 13.57
C ASP A 388 11.90 11.06 12.50
N TYR A 389 13.10 11.19 11.94
CA TYR A 389 13.65 10.20 11.03
C TYR A 389 13.81 8.85 11.74
N ALA A 390 14.40 8.85 12.94
CA ALA A 390 14.56 7.64 13.75
C ALA A 390 13.22 7.00 14.12
N ALA A 391 12.25 7.78 14.58
CA ALA A 391 10.90 7.31 14.90
C ALA A 391 10.25 6.61 13.71
N GLY A 392 10.33 7.22 12.53
CA GLY A 392 9.81 6.64 11.30
C GLY A 392 10.47 5.32 10.91
N GLN A 393 11.78 5.17 11.09
CA GLN A 393 12.48 3.92 10.81
C GLN A 393 12.21 2.85 11.87
N VAL A 394 12.17 3.19 13.16
CA VAL A 394 11.78 2.26 14.23
C VAL A 394 10.36 1.77 14.01
N TRP A 395 9.44 2.68 13.62
CA TRP A 395 8.07 2.30 13.28
C TRP A 395 8.05 1.25 12.17
N ARG A 396 8.87 1.39 11.12
CA ARG A 396 8.99 0.38 10.04
C ARG A 396 9.46 -0.98 10.55
N TYR A 397 10.40 -1.03 11.50
CA TYR A 397 10.87 -2.29 12.09
C TYR A 397 9.77 -3.03 12.86
N ILE A 398 9.03 -2.32 13.71
CA ILE A 398 7.99 -2.94 14.54
C ILE A 398 6.66 -3.10 13.81
N GLN A 399 6.56 -2.56 12.61
CA GLN A 399 5.31 -2.38 11.90
C GLN A 399 4.52 -3.70 11.79
N ILE A 400 5.16 -4.77 11.30
CA ILE A 400 4.52 -6.08 11.12
C ILE A 400 3.97 -6.65 12.44
N GLU A 401 4.73 -6.54 13.53
CA GLU A 401 4.27 -7.02 14.83
C GLU A 401 3.06 -6.22 15.34
N MET A 402 3.05 -4.91 15.11
CA MET A 402 1.93 -4.04 15.47
C MET A 402 0.65 -4.35 14.67
N TYR A 403 0.72 -5.14 13.59
CA TYR A 403 -0.46 -5.58 12.84
C TYR A 403 -1.36 -6.47 13.67
N ARG A 404 -0.80 -7.14 14.68
CA ARG A 404 -1.57 -7.99 15.58
C ARG A 404 -2.57 -7.18 16.42
N LEU A 405 -2.39 -5.86 16.56
CA LEU A 405 -3.35 -4.95 17.23
C LEU A 405 -4.76 -5.07 16.65
N TYR A 406 -4.87 -5.26 15.34
CA TYR A 406 -6.13 -5.33 14.61
C TYR A 406 -6.87 -6.66 14.82
N ARG A 407 -6.18 -7.70 15.32
CA ARG A 407 -6.79 -9.00 15.63
C ARG A 407 -7.41 -9.05 17.03
N HIS A 408 -7.19 -8.03 17.84
CA HIS A 408 -7.77 -7.99 19.18
C HIS A 408 -9.12 -7.29 19.10
N ASP A 409 -10.20 -8.07 19.10
CA ASP A 409 -11.60 -7.63 19.32
C ASP A 409 -11.81 -6.94 20.70
N ARG A 410 -10.72 -6.47 21.32
CA ARG A 410 -10.61 -5.85 22.64
C ARG A 410 -10.28 -4.37 22.56
N LEU A 411 -9.75 -3.89 21.43
CA LEU A 411 -9.60 -2.46 21.18
C LEU A 411 -10.91 -1.91 20.63
N SER A 412 -11.33 -0.73 21.11
CA SER A 412 -12.50 -0.07 20.55
C SER A 412 -12.23 0.37 19.11
N SER A 413 -13.27 0.37 18.27
CA SER A 413 -13.16 0.83 16.88
C SER A 413 -12.71 2.29 16.78
N GLU A 414 -13.00 3.11 17.79
CA GLU A 414 -12.50 4.48 17.93
C GLU A 414 -10.99 4.52 18.14
N LEU A 415 -10.46 3.71 19.06
CA LEU A 415 -9.01 3.65 19.31
C LEU A 415 -8.26 3.10 18.09
N ILE A 416 -8.83 2.13 17.39
CA ILE A 416 -8.29 1.64 16.11
C ILE A 416 -8.25 2.76 15.07
N ARG A 417 -9.30 3.58 14.98
CA ARG A 417 -9.35 4.74 14.07
C ARG A 417 -8.26 5.76 14.40
N GLU A 418 -8.09 6.10 15.67
CA GLU A 418 -7.04 7.01 16.13
C GLU A 418 -5.64 6.48 15.81
N TYR A 419 -5.40 5.19 16.06
CA TYR A 419 -4.14 4.53 15.76
C TYR A 419 -3.84 4.49 14.25
N ILE A 420 -4.82 4.14 13.40
CA ILE A 420 -4.68 4.23 11.94
C ILE A 420 -4.32 5.65 11.51
N ALA A 421 -4.91 6.66 12.14
CA ALA A 421 -4.60 8.05 11.77
C ALA A 421 -3.13 8.40 12.04
N VAL A 422 -2.53 7.90 13.13
CA VAL A 422 -1.10 8.03 13.39
C VAL A 422 -0.26 7.22 12.40
N GLU A 423 -0.64 5.97 12.17
CA GLU A 423 0.06 5.05 11.26
C GLU A 423 0.14 5.63 9.84
N GLU A 424 -0.97 6.15 9.32
CA GLU A 424 -1.05 6.82 8.03
C GLU A 424 -0.15 8.06 7.92
N ARG A 425 0.03 8.81 9.01
CA ARG A 425 1.00 9.92 9.05
C ARG A 425 2.42 9.38 9.02
N ALA A 426 2.73 8.37 9.84
CA ALA A 426 4.04 7.74 9.93
C ALA A 426 4.50 7.10 8.60
N LYS A 427 3.57 6.72 7.70
CA LYS A 427 3.88 6.22 6.34
C LYS A 427 4.77 7.13 5.51
N ARG A 428 4.82 8.44 5.79
CA ARG A 428 5.79 9.36 5.18
C ARG A 428 7.22 8.84 5.29
N TYR A 429 7.54 8.18 6.41
CA TYR A 429 8.87 7.66 6.73
C TYR A 429 8.94 6.15 6.50
N SER A 430 7.96 5.38 6.99
CA SER A 430 8.01 3.91 6.93
C SER A 430 7.75 3.36 5.52
N PHE A 431 6.92 4.02 4.71
CA PHE A 431 6.63 3.65 3.31
C PHE A 431 7.45 4.44 2.29
N GLY A 432 8.52 5.11 2.75
CA GLY A 432 9.42 5.93 1.95
C GLY A 432 9.85 5.33 0.61
N PRO A 433 10.05 6.12 -0.45
CA PRO A 433 10.52 5.62 -1.73
C PRO A 433 11.98 5.14 -1.65
N PRO A 434 12.46 4.44 -2.70
CA PRO A 434 13.89 4.26 -2.89
C PRO A 434 14.60 5.61 -2.89
N ILE A 435 15.74 5.72 -2.20
CA ILE A 435 16.51 6.97 -2.12
C ILE A 435 16.81 7.58 -3.48
N LYS A 436 17.10 6.73 -4.47
CA LYS A 436 17.32 7.13 -5.87
C LYS A 436 16.19 8.00 -6.41
N SER A 437 14.95 7.74 -6.02
CA SER A 437 13.79 8.52 -6.47
C SER A 437 13.81 9.94 -5.93
N ILE A 438 14.16 10.14 -4.65
CA ILE A 438 14.24 11.49 -4.06
C ILE A 438 15.42 12.26 -4.65
N LEU A 439 16.57 11.61 -4.84
CA LEU A 439 17.73 12.22 -5.51
C LEU A 439 17.38 12.71 -6.93
N GLN A 440 16.50 12.00 -7.63
CA GLN A 440 16.01 12.40 -8.95
C GLN A 440 15.03 13.57 -8.88
N LEU A 441 14.14 13.63 -7.89
CA LEU A 441 13.29 14.81 -7.67
C LEU A 441 14.13 16.06 -7.41
N ILE A 442 15.17 15.96 -6.57
CA ILE A 442 16.11 17.05 -6.31
C ILE A 442 16.77 17.51 -7.62
N ALA A 443 17.28 16.56 -8.43
CA ALA A 443 17.92 16.89 -9.70
C ALA A 443 16.96 17.53 -10.72
N LEU A 444 15.68 17.15 -10.72
CA LEU A 444 14.65 17.77 -11.57
C LEU A 444 14.28 19.17 -11.09
N ALA A 445 14.25 19.39 -9.77
CA ALA A 445 14.02 20.72 -9.19
C ALA A 445 15.18 21.67 -9.49
N ASP A 446 16.43 21.20 -9.31
CA ASP A 446 17.65 21.94 -9.68
C ASP A 446 17.68 22.33 -11.17
N ALA A 447 17.04 21.54 -12.04
CA ALA A 447 16.95 21.78 -13.48
C ALA A 447 15.67 22.50 -13.93
N GLU A 448 14.87 23.02 -12.99
CA GLU A 448 13.59 23.72 -13.23
C GLU A 448 12.52 22.91 -13.99
N VAL A 449 12.69 21.58 -14.06
CA VAL A 449 11.68 20.66 -14.61
C VAL A 449 10.57 20.40 -13.59
N LEU A 450 10.93 20.34 -12.30
CA LEU A 450 10.00 20.17 -11.19
C LEU A 450 9.89 21.49 -10.41
N ASN A 451 8.77 22.20 -10.57
CA ASN A 451 8.51 23.45 -9.87
C ASN A 451 7.82 23.17 -8.53
N LEU A 452 8.54 23.37 -7.44
CA LEU A 452 8.08 23.14 -6.06
C LEU A 452 7.62 24.43 -5.34
N HIS A 453 7.43 25.54 -6.06
CA HIS A 453 6.97 26.80 -5.48
C HIS A 453 5.58 26.68 -4.84
N PHE A 454 4.65 25.98 -5.51
CA PHE A 454 3.26 25.83 -5.08
C PHE A 454 3.03 24.57 -4.24
N VAL A 455 4.08 24.02 -3.62
CA VAL A 455 4.04 22.66 -3.05
C VAL A 455 3.11 22.55 -1.83
N LYS A 456 2.95 23.62 -1.03
CA LYS A 456 2.17 23.63 0.21
C LYS A 456 0.88 24.42 0.05
N SER A 457 -0.23 23.69 -0.05
CA SER A 457 -1.63 24.17 -0.02
C SER A 457 -1.88 25.47 -0.80
N PRO A 458 -1.57 25.53 -2.10
CA PRO A 458 -1.87 26.70 -2.92
C PRO A 458 -3.38 26.88 -3.09
N GLU A 459 -3.82 28.11 -3.37
CA GLU A 459 -5.18 28.34 -3.85
C GLU A 459 -5.31 27.78 -5.27
N VAL A 460 -6.43 27.09 -5.55
CA VAL A 460 -6.70 26.51 -6.87
C VAL A 460 -7.93 27.18 -7.47
N ASP A 461 -7.69 28.05 -8.45
CA ASP A 461 -8.75 28.73 -9.19
C ASP A 461 -9.04 28.03 -10.53
N LEU A 462 -10.32 27.86 -10.82
CA LEU A 462 -10.82 27.30 -12.07
C LEU A 462 -11.22 28.45 -13.00
N ASN A 463 -10.53 28.60 -14.12
CA ASN A 463 -10.84 29.63 -15.10
C ASN A 463 -10.77 29.08 -16.53
N SER A 464 -11.34 29.79 -17.49
CA SER A 464 -11.45 29.31 -18.88
C SER A 464 -10.12 29.02 -19.58
N ASN A 465 -8.98 29.47 -19.04
CA ASN A 465 -7.65 29.18 -19.56
C ASN A 465 -7.00 27.94 -18.95
N GLY A 466 -7.54 27.41 -17.84
CA GLY A 466 -7.04 26.22 -17.16
C GLY A 466 -7.22 26.22 -15.64
N PHE A 467 -6.58 25.25 -15.01
CA PHE A 467 -6.39 25.17 -13.56
C PHE A 467 -5.26 26.13 -13.17
N GLN A 468 -5.53 27.09 -12.29
CA GLN A 468 -4.54 28.07 -11.84
C GLN A 468 -4.19 27.84 -10.36
N LEU A 469 -2.91 27.57 -10.08
CA LEU A 469 -2.38 27.62 -8.72
C LEU A 469 -1.94 29.05 -8.40
N LYS A 470 -2.24 29.50 -7.19
CA LYS A 470 -1.77 30.78 -6.65
C LYS A 470 -1.11 30.56 -5.29
N ASP A 471 0.04 31.21 -5.12
CA ASP A 471 0.70 31.36 -3.82
C ASP A 471 1.22 32.80 -3.73
N GLN A 472 0.68 33.56 -2.77
CA GLN A 472 0.93 34.99 -2.60
C GLN A 472 0.74 35.78 -3.92
N ASN A 473 1.82 36.34 -4.47
CA ASN A 473 1.80 37.17 -5.69
C ASN A 473 2.19 36.39 -6.95
N VAL A 474 2.40 35.08 -6.87
CA VAL A 474 2.83 34.23 -7.98
C VAL A 474 1.69 33.30 -8.36
N SER A 475 1.52 33.06 -9.66
CA SER A 475 0.54 32.10 -10.16
C SER A 475 1.06 31.32 -11.35
N ILE A 476 0.53 30.12 -11.55
CA ILE A 476 0.80 29.29 -12.72
C ILE A 476 -0.49 28.63 -13.19
N THR A 477 -0.70 28.60 -14.51
CA THR A 477 -1.91 28.03 -15.11
C THR A 477 -1.56 26.86 -16.03
N SER A 478 -2.33 25.78 -15.94
CA SER A 478 -2.18 24.60 -16.76
C SER A 478 -3.52 24.13 -17.31
N LYS A 479 -3.50 23.62 -18.55
CA LYS A 479 -4.66 22.92 -19.14
C LYS A 479 -4.75 21.45 -18.73
N CYS A 480 -3.73 20.94 -18.02
CA CYS A 480 -3.67 19.57 -17.54
C CYS A 480 -3.47 19.55 -16.02
N LEU A 481 -4.38 18.87 -15.32
CA LEU A 481 -4.27 18.53 -13.91
C LEU A 481 -4.42 17.01 -13.75
N ILE A 482 -3.52 16.40 -12.98
CA ILE A 482 -3.59 14.97 -12.64
C ILE A 482 -3.70 14.79 -11.12
N ASN A 483 -4.69 13.99 -10.71
CA ASN A 483 -4.82 13.58 -9.33
C ASN A 483 -3.93 12.36 -9.04
N ALA A 484 -2.85 12.60 -8.29
CA ALA A 484 -1.96 11.58 -7.76
C ALA A 484 -2.27 11.20 -6.30
N VAL A 485 -3.42 11.61 -5.76
CA VAL A 485 -3.92 11.16 -4.45
C VAL A 485 -4.84 9.95 -4.65
N LEU A 486 -4.43 8.81 -4.11
CA LEU A 486 -5.28 7.61 -4.08
C LEU A 486 -6.22 7.67 -2.88
N PRO A 487 -7.53 7.38 -3.06
CA PRO A 487 -8.48 7.41 -1.96
C PRO A 487 -8.16 6.32 -0.92
N LYS A 488 -8.31 6.66 0.36
CA LYS A 488 -8.34 5.69 1.47
C LYS A 488 -9.55 4.77 1.33
N SER A 489 -9.46 3.59 1.94
CA SER A 489 -10.61 2.68 2.00
C SER A 489 -11.59 3.16 3.06
N ASP A 490 -12.80 3.52 2.66
CA ASP A 490 -13.85 4.00 3.55
C ASP A 490 -15.19 3.52 3.01
N LEU A 491 -15.86 2.65 3.78
CA LEU A 491 -17.09 2.01 3.34
C LEU A 491 -18.18 3.01 2.94
N SER A 492 -18.26 4.15 3.64
CA SER A 492 -19.24 5.22 3.37
C SER A 492 -19.05 5.88 1.99
N ARG A 493 -17.84 5.76 1.43
CA ARG A 493 -17.42 6.35 0.16
C ARG A 493 -17.28 5.32 -0.96
N ILE A 494 -17.42 4.02 -0.69
CA ILE A 494 -17.33 3.00 -1.74
C ILE A 494 -18.44 3.20 -2.78
N ASP A 495 -18.05 3.14 -4.05
CA ASP A 495 -18.92 3.26 -5.22
C ASP A 495 -18.86 1.99 -6.08
N ASP A 496 -19.02 0.84 -5.41
CA ASP A 496 -18.89 -0.49 -5.98
C ASP A 496 -20.25 -1.20 -5.96
N PRO A 497 -20.80 -1.67 -7.10
CA PRO A 497 -22.10 -2.33 -7.13
C PRO A 497 -22.30 -3.48 -6.15
N LEU A 498 -21.28 -4.33 -5.97
CA LEU A 498 -21.37 -5.47 -5.05
C LEU A 498 -21.40 -4.98 -3.61
N MET A 499 -20.51 -4.07 -3.23
CA MET A 499 -20.46 -3.52 -1.87
C MET A 499 -21.74 -2.74 -1.53
N LYS A 500 -22.28 -1.98 -2.48
CA LYS A 500 -23.59 -1.31 -2.29
C LYS A 500 -24.69 -2.32 -2.05
N SER A 501 -24.77 -3.37 -2.86
CA SER A 501 -25.77 -4.40 -2.62
C SER A 501 -25.60 -5.11 -1.28
N MET A 502 -24.37 -5.31 -0.81
CA MET A 502 -24.11 -5.91 0.50
C MET A 502 -24.57 -5.00 1.64
N LEU A 503 -24.33 -3.69 1.53
CA LEU A 503 -24.86 -2.69 2.45
C LEU A 503 -26.39 -2.72 2.48
N ASP A 504 -27.02 -2.62 1.31
CA ASP A 504 -28.47 -2.53 1.18
C ASP A 504 -29.20 -3.77 1.73
N LYS A 505 -28.51 -4.92 1.73
CA LYS A 505 -29.02 -6.21 2.23
C LYS A 505 -28.55 -6.56 3.64
N ASN A 506 -27.86 -5.64 4.31
CA ASN A 506 -27.35 -5.83 5.67
C ASN A 506 -26.41 -7.04 5.81
N TYR A 507 -25.49 -7.22 4.86
CA TYR A 507 -24.44 -8.26 4.92
C TYR A 507 -23.08 -7.73 5.39
N ILE A 508 -22.90 -6.41 5.44
CA ILE A 508 -21.68 -5.75 5.89
C ILE A 508 -22.02 -4.45 6.62
N GLU A 509 -21.20 -4.11 7.61
CA GLU A 509 -21.28 -2.86 8.37
C GLU A 509 -19.92 -2.15 8.38
N GLN A 510 -19.92 -0.82 8.53
CA GLN A 510 -18.70 -0.04 8.67
C GLN A 510 -18.14 -0.17 10.09
N LEU A 511 -16.85 -0.45 10.24
CA LEU A 511 -16.22 -0.58 11.56
C LEU A 511 -16.24 0.73 12.36
N SER A 512 -15.85 1.83 11.70
CA SER A 512 -15.88 3.19 12.24
C SER A 512 -15.79 4.19 11.09
N ASN A 513 -16.17 5.44 11.35
CA ASN A 513 -16.08 6.50 10.36
C ASN A 513 -14.67 6.60 9.75
N GLY A 514 -14.58 6.63 8.41
CA GLY A 514 -13.31 6.69 7.69
C GLY A 514 -12.58 5.35 7.54
N LEU A 515 -13.16 4.24 8.00
CA LEU A 515 -12.60 2.89 7.90
C LEU A 515 -13.44 1.97 6.99
N GLY A 516 -12.95 0.76 6.78
CA GLY A 516 -13.59 -0.27 5.97
C GLY A 516 -14.69 -1.05 6.70
N ILE A 517 -14.95 -2.25 6.18
CA ILE A 517 -15.93 -3.20 6.67
C ILE A 517 -15.44 -3.83 7.97
N ALA A 518 -16.33 -3.93 8.96
CA ALA A 518 -16.10 -4.70 10.17
C ALA A 518 -16.02 -6.20 9.85
N VAL A 519 -14.90 -6.84 10.17
CA VAL A 519 -14.74 -8.29 10.08
C VAL A 519 -14.16 -8.86 11.37
N ASN A 520 -14.46 -10.14 11.66
CA ASN A 520 -13.82 -10.86 12.77
C ASN A 520 -12.46 -11.47 12.37
N ALA A 521 -11.78 -12.14 13.30
CA ALA A 521 -10.49 -12.79 13.06
C ALA A 521 -10.50 -13.91 11.98
N ARG A 522 -11.67 -14.38 11.56
CA ARG A 522 -11.88 -15.37 10.47
C ARG A 522 -12.31 -14.70 9.16
N ALA A 523 -12.19 -13.38 9.11
CA ALA A 523 -12.59 -12.50 8.01
C ALA A 523 -14.10 -12.51 7.69
N ASN A 524 -14.96 -13.05 8.55
CA ASN A 524 -16.41 -12.93 8.33
C ASN A 524 -16.85 -11.49 8.62
N PRO A 525 -17.70 -10.89 7.77
CA PRO A 525 -18.23 -9.58 8.07
C PRO A 525 -19.15 -9.63 9.29
N LEU A 526 -19.09 -8.55 10.07
CA LEU A 526 -19.88 -8.34 11.28
C LEU A 526 -21.00 -7.34 10.97
N VAL A 527 -22.20 -7.65 11.45
CA VAL A 527 -23.39 -6.79 11.43
C VAL A 527 -24.06 -6.91 12.79
N ASP A 528 -24.26 -5.80 13.50
CA ASP A 528 -24.75 -5.82 14.89
C ASP A 528 -23.95 -6.81 15.79
N ASP A 529 -22.62 -6.83 15.63
CA ASP A 529 -21.69 -7.76 16.29
C ASP A 529 -21.91 -9.26 15.99
N GLN A 530 -22.75 -9.61 15.00
CA GLN A 530 -22.97 -10.97 14.55
C GLN A 530 -22.24 -11.25 13.24
N ALA A 531 -21.57 -12.41 13.17
CA ALA A 531 -20.88 -12.84 11.96
C ALA A 531 -21.87 -13.31 10.89
N ILE A 532 -21.66 -12.89 9.65
CA ILE A 532 -22.36 -13.45 8.49
C ILE A 532 -21.58 -14.66 7.98
N ASP A 533 -22.09 -15.85 8.30
CA ASP A 533 -21.45 -17.11 7.94
C ASP A 533 -21.25 -17.27 6.43
N ASN A 534 -20.22 -18.05 6.07
CA ASN A 534 -19.86 -18.44 4.70
C ASN A 534 -19.38 -17.31 3.77
N ILE A 535 -19.32 -16.07 4.25
CA ILE A 535 -18.74 -14.92 3.55
C ILE A 535 -17.47 -14.51 4.28
N HIS A 536 -16.39 -14.31 3.54
CA HIS A 536 -15.09 -13.86 4.05
C HIS A 536 -14.60 -12.67 3.21
N ILE A 537 -14.18 -11.58 3.86
CA ILE A 537 -13.77 -10.35 3.19
C ILE A 537 -12.33 -10.04 3.53
N LEU A 538 -11.47 -10.05 2.51
CA LEU A 538 -10.03 -9.93 2.65
C LEU A 538 -9.52 -8.66 1.96
N GLY A 539 -8.55 -8.01 2.59
CA GLY A 539 -7.78 -6.91 1.99
C GLY A 539 -8.40 -5.55 2.20
N ARG A 540 -8.17 -4.64 1.23
CA ARG A 540 -8.37 -3.19 1.39
C ARG A 540 -9.75 -2.78 1.90
N ASN A 541 -10.79 -3.53 1.54
CA ASN A 541 -12.15 -3.18 1.93
C ASN A 541 -12.45 -3.43 3.42
N ALA A 542 -11.61 -4.20 4.12
CA ALA A 542 -11.68 -4.45 5.55
C ALA A 542 -10.66 -3.60 6.36
N LEU A 543 -10.23 -2.44 5.84
CA LEU A 543 -9.29 -1.55 6.54
C LEU A 543 -9.79 -1.25 7.97
N GLY A 544 -8.98 -1.57 8.97
CA GLY A 544 -9.31 -1.38 10.38
C GLY A 544 -9.75 -2.65 11.10
N SER A 545 -10.26 -3.64 10.37
CA SER A 545 -10.44 -5.00 10.90
C SER A 545 -9.32 -5.94 10.44
N GLU A 546 -8.80 -5.70 9.24
CA GLU A 546 -7.57 -6.30 8.75
C GLU A 546 -6.47 -5.26 8.63
N TYR A 547 -5.24 -5.70 8.84
CA TYR A 547 -4.06 -4.90 8.57
C TYR A 547 -3.40 -5.29 7.25
N GLY A 548 -2.54 -4.39 6.75
CA GLY A 548 -1.57 -4.73 5.73
C GLY A 548 -2.24 -4.81 4.38
N VAL A 549 -3.38 -4.14 4.28
CA VAL A 549 -4.35 -4.36 3.22
C VAL A 549 -3.85 -3.94 1.83
N ASP A 550 -2.73 -3.22 1.79
CA ASP A 550 -1.99 -2.84 0.59
C ASP A 550 -0.59 -3.45 0.49
N ALA A 551 -0.12 -4.15 1.53
CA ALA A 551 1.24 -4.67 1.58
C ALA A 551 1.30 -6.02 0.84
N LEU A 552 2.27 -6.17 -0.07
CA LEU A 552 2.45 -7.40 -0.82
C LEU A 552 2.76 -8.59 0.08
N LEU A 553 3.65 -8.43 1.07
CA LEU A 553 3.99 -9.47 2.04
C LEU A 553 2.75 -9.97 2.79
N GLU A 554 1.87 -9.05 3.18
CA GLU A 554 0.64 -9.39 3.90
C GLU A 554 -0.42 -10.04 3.01
N CYS A 555 -0.29 -9.97 1.69
CA CYS A 555 -1.10 -10.81 0.80
C CYS A 555 -0.74 -12.29 0.91
N PHE A 556 0.50 -12.61 1.35
CA PHE A 556 1.03 -13.96 1.49
C PHE A 556 1.27 -14.35 2.97
N ASN A 557 0.59 -13.69 3.90
CA ASN A 557 0.65 -14.04 5.32
C ASN A 557 -0.15 -15.34 5.58
N SER A 558 0.56 -16.46 5.62
CA SER A 558 -0.07 -17.78 5.76
C SER A 558 -0.70 -17.98 7.14
N GLU A 559 -0.20 -17.34 8.19
CA GLU A 559 -0.81 -17.45 9.52
C GLU A 559 -2.23 -16.88 9.53
N LEU A 560 -2.42 -15.72 8.89
CA LEU A 560 -3.74 -15.09 8.73
C LEU A 560 -4.64 -15.89 7.79
N MET A 561 -4.12 -16.19 6.61
CA MET A 561 -4.93 -16.80 5.56
C MET A 561 -5.33 -18.23 5.94
N GLN A 562 -4.50 -18.99 6.66
CA GLN A 562 -4.83 -20.34 7.09
C GLN A 562 -6.05 -20.37 8.02
N VAL A 563 -6.20 -19.41 8.94
CA VAL A 563 -7.39 -19.29 9.80
C VAL A 563 -8.67 -19.14 8.97
N VAL A 564 -8.61 -18.33 7.91
CA VAL A 564 -9.73 -18.14 6.99
C VAL A 564 -10.01 -19.42 6.20
N ILE A 565 -8.98 -20.10 5.68
CA ILE A 565 -9.14 -21.33 4.91
C ILE A 565 -9.64 -22.49 5.76
N ASP A 566 -9.23 -22.59 7.03
CA ASP A 566 -9.73 -23.58 7.96
C ASP A 566 -11.23 -23.38 8.21
N GLU A 567 -11.69 -22.14 8.40
CA GLU A 567 -13.11 -21.80 8.51
C GLU A 567 -13.89 -22.11 7.22
N VAL A 568 -13.32 -21.79 6.05
CA VAL A 568 -13.94 -22.10 4.74
C VAL A 568 -14.15 -23.61 4.57
N LEU A 569 -13.24 -24.43 5.09
CA LEU A 569 -13.26 -25.89 4.95
C LEU A 569 -13.94 -26.63 6.11
N ASN A 570 -14.39 -25.93 7.15
CA ASN A 570 -15.25 -26.43 8.22
C ASN A 570 -16.72 -26.29 7.81
#